data_AF-A0AAW1VRG6-F1
#
_entry.id   AF-A0AAW1VRG6-F1
#
_cell.length_a   1.000
_cell.length_b   1.000
_cell.length_c   1.000
_cell.angle_alpha   90.00
_cell.angle_beta   90.00
_cell.angle_gamma   90.00
#
_symmetry.space_group_name_H-M   'P 1'
#
loop_
_entity.id
_entity.type
_entity.pdbx_description
1 polymer ?
#
loop_
_entity_poly.entity_id
_entity_poly.type
_entity_poly.pdbx_seq_one_letter_code
_entity_poly.pdbx_strand_id
1 'polypeptide(L)'
;MMLSNSWIFSFFLFSLLSSSCAQRPSSKQSSFVQCLSSHSNVSIPFSTTFFAPNSSAFTTILNSTAQNLRYVVPSMPKPEFIFTPTHDSQVQTAVICSKQLGIHLRVRSGGHDYEGVSYVSQIETPFIVVDLAKLRSVNVDIQANSAWIQAGATVVKFTTELQRKAKLMASQPVFAQFRRGRAI
;
A
#
# COMPACT_ATOMS: atom_id res chain seq x y z
N MET A 1 45.85 32.35 10.74
CA MET A 1 44.42 32.73 10.79
C MET A 1 43.77 31.91 11.89
N MET A 2 43.49 32.52 13.04
CA MET A 2 42.81 31.85 14.15
C MET A 2 41.31 31.88 13.85
N LEU A 3 40.71 30.72 13.57
CA LEU A 3 39.26 30.62 13.46
C LEU A 3 38.65 30.91 14.83
N SER A 4 37.79 31.92 14.90
CA SER A 4 37.11 32.34 16.13
C SER A 4 36.35 31.17 16.77
N ASN A 5 36.53 30.96 18.09
CA ASN A 5 35.87 29.91 18.86
C ASN A 5 34.32 29.92 18.73
N SER A 6 33.74 31.06 18.36
CA SER A 6 32.30 31.20 18.12
C SER A 6 31.81 30.40 16.89
N TRP A 7 32.64 30.30 15.85
CA TRP A 7 32.30 29.56 14.63
C TRP A 7 32.39 28.05 14.83
N ILE A 8 33.30 27.62 15.69
CA ILE A 8 33.45 26.22 16.10
C ILE A 8 32.21 25.77 16.89
N PHE A 9 31.73 26.59 17.84
CA PHE A 9 30.50 26.32 18.58
C PHE A 9 29.26 26.26 17.68
N SER A 10 29.17 27.15 16.69
CA SER A 10 28.07 27.16 15.71
C SER A 10 28.07 25.91 14.81
N PHE A 11 29.25 25.45 14.39
CA PHE A 11 29.39 24.20 13.61
C PHE A 11 29.03 22.96 14.44
N PHE A 12 29.41 22.92 15.73
CA PHE A 12 29.02 21.85 16.65
C PHE A 12 27.51 21.85 16.92
N LEU A 13 26.89 23.02 17.07
CA LEU A 13 25.44 23.16 17.28
C LEU A 13 24.64 22.75 16.03
N PHE A 14 25.13 23.07 14.83
CA PHE A 14 24.53 22.65 13.55
C PHE A 14 24.70 21.15 13.26
N SER A 15 25.83 20.56 13.69
CA SER A 15 26.09 19.12 13.61
C SER A 15 25.19 18.31 14.56
N LEU A 16 24.92 18.82 15.77
CA LEU A 16 24.00 18.20 16.73
C LEU A 16 22.53 18.24 16.27
N LEU A 17 22.14 19.27 15.50
CA LEU A 17 20.80 19.37 14.88
C LEU A 17 20.61 18.42 13.68
N SER A 18 21.68 17.85 13.13
CA SER A 18 21.65 16.92 12.00
C SER A 18 21.50 15.45 12.42
N SER A 19 20.98 15.21 13.63
CA SER A 19 20.58 13.88 14.09
C SER A 19 19.37 13.40 13.26
N SER A 20 19.66 12.83 12.10
CA SER A 20 18.69 12.10 11.30
C SER A 20 18.12 10.99 12.18
N CYS A 21 16.83 11.06 12.50
CA CYS A 21 16.13 10.00 13.21
C CYS A 21 16.05 8.77 12.30
N ALA A 22 17.12 7.96 12.27
CA ALA A 22 17.09 6.64 11.67
C ALA A 22 16.22 5.76 12.58
N GLN A 23 14.96 5.56 12.17
CA GLN A 23 13.96 4.86 12.96
C GLN A 23 14.27 3.36 12.95
N ARG A 24 14.49 2.80 14.15
CA ARG A 24 14.72 1.35 14.28
C ARG A 24 13.38 0.60 14.14
N PRO A 25 13.29 -0.40 13.26
CA PRO A 25 12.12 -1.27 13.18
C PRO A 25 11.92 -2.04 14.49
N SER A 26 10.67 -2.39 14.81
CA SER A 26 10.39 -3.28 15.94
C SER A 26 10.97 -4.67 15.72
N SER A 27 11.12 -5.47 16.79
CA SER A 27 11.64 -6.84 16.69
C SER A 27 10.79 -7.71 15.75
N LYS A 28 9.46 -7.57 15.82
CA LYS A 28 8.50 -8.25 14.93
C LYS A 28 8.59 -7.78 13.49
N GLN A 29 8.69 -6.46 13.26
CA GLN A 29 8.87 -5.92 11.91
C GLN A 29 10.19 -6.38 11.29
N SER A 30 11.27 -6.38 12.06
CA SER A 30 12.59 -6.84 11.62
C SER A 30 12.58 -8.32 11.23
N SER A 31 11.96 -9.16 12.07
CA SER A 31 11.80 -10.59 11.79
C SER A 31 10.94 -10.84 10.54
N PHE A 32 9.87 -10.05 10.38
CA PHE A 32 9.00 -10.13 9.20
C PHE A 32 9.73 -9.76 7.93
N VAL A 33 10.51 -8.68 7.95
CA VAL A 33 11.34 -8.24 6.81
C VAL A 33 12.38 -9.30 6.47
N GLN A 34 13.07 -9.85 7.47
CA GLN A 34 14.04 -10.92 7.27
C GLN A 34 13.40 -12.16 6.63
N CYS A 35 12.20 -12.54 7.09
CA CYS A 35 11.45 -13.64 6.50
C CYS A 35 11.03 -13.34 5.05
N LEU A 36 10.60 -12.11 4.74
CA LEU A 36 10.27 -11.75 3.36
C LEU A 36 11.50 -11.86 2.45
N SER A 37 12.65 -11.37 2.90
CA SER A 37 13.91 -11.43 2.16
C SER A 37 14.40 -12.86 1.92
N SER A 38 14.09 -13.82 2.82
CA SER A 38 14.48 -15.22 2.61
C SER A 38 13.63 -15.95 1.57
N HIS A 39 12.43 -15.43 1.28
CA HIS A 39 11.48 -16.05 0.33
C HIS A 39 11.36 -15.26 -0.98
N SER A 40 12.06 -14.13 -1.13
CA SER A 40 11.96 -13.26 -2.30
C SER A 40 13.32 -12.66 -2.67
N ASN A 41 13.70 -12.81 -3.94
CA ASN A 41 14.86 -12.12 -4.52
C ASN A 41 14.54 -10.66 -4.92
N VAL A 42 13.28 -10.23 -4.76
CA VAL A 42 12.83 -8.87 -5.10
C VAL A 42 13.18 -7.94 -3.94
N SER A 43 13.95 -6.90 -4.22
CA SER A 43 14.20 -5.81 -3.27
C SER A 43 12.88 -5.12 -2.90
N ILE A 44 12.56 -5.09 -1.60
CA ILE A 44 11.37 -4.44 -1.09
C ILE A 44 11.79 -3.07 -0.53
N PRO A 45 11.41 -1.95 -1.17
CA PRO A 45 11.79 -0.63 -0.71
C PRO A 45 11.11 -0.31 0.62
N PHE A 46 11.87 -0.38 1.71
CA PHE A 46 11.34 -0.32 3.07
C PHE A 46 10.52 0.96 3.33
N SER A 47 11.06 2.12 2.93
CA SER A 47 10.46 3.45 3.17
C SER A 47 9.08 3.66 2.54
N THR A 48 8.75 2.90 1.49
CA THR A 48 7.48 3.03 0.78
C THR A 48 6.55 1.86 1.03
N THR A 49 7.04 0.77 1.63
CA THR A 49 6.31 -0.50 1.75
C THR A 49 5.90 -0.80 3.19
N PHE A 50 6.69 -0.34 4.16
CA PHE A 50 6.46 -0.57 5.58
C PHE A 50 6.18 0.73 6.34
N PHE A 51 5.09 0.70 7.12
CA PHE A 51 4.71 1.83 7.97
C PHE A 51 4.46 1.30 9.38
N ALA A 52 5.31 1.66 10.33
CA ALA A 52 5.17 1.31 11.75
C ALA A 52 4.71 2.54 12.55
N PRO A 53 4.10 2.38 13.75
CA PRO A 53 3.56 3.50 14.54
C PRO A 53 4.53 4.65 14.83
N ASN A 54 5.84 4.41 14.79
CA ASN A 54 6.86 5.43 14.94
C ASN A 54 7.07 6.29 13.69
N SER A 55 6.58 5.90 12.52
CA SER A 55 6.77 6.65 11.27
C SER A 55 5.74 7.77 11.10
N SER A 56 6.19 8.90 10.55
CA SER A 56 5.31 10.05 10.28
C SER A 56 4.17 9.73 9.29
N ALA A 57 4.36 8.73 8.43
CA ALA A 57 3.38 8.32 7.44
C ALA A 57 2.33 7.33 7.99
N PHE A 58 2.57 6.70 9.15
CA PHE A 58 1.73 5.60 9.64
C PHE A 58 0.25 5.98 9.76
N THR A 59 -0.06 7.05 10.49
CA THR A 59 -1.44 7.49 10.70
C THR A 59 -2.10 7.88 9.39
N THR A 60 -1.38 8.56 8.50
CA THR A 60 -1.87 8.95 7.17
C THR A 60 -2.24 7.72 6.33
N ILE A 61 -1.38 6.71 6.28
CA ILE A 61 -1.64 5.47 5.53
C ILE A 61 -2.76 4.67 6.19
N LEU A 62 -2.76 4.52 7.52
CA LEU A 62 -3.81 3.81 8.25
C LEU A 62 -5.19 4.46 8.01
N ASN A 63 -5.28 5.78 8.02
CA ASN A 63 -6.55 6.48 7.91
C ASN A 63 -7.00 6.72 6.45
N SER A 64 -6.09 6.60 5.48
CA SER A 64 -6.35 6.96 4.07
C SER A 64 -7.58 6.29 3.45
N THR A 65 -7.85 5.03 3.79
CA THR A 65 -8.98 4.25 3.27
C THR A 65 -9.91 3.73 4.36
N ALA A 66 -9.68 4.10 5.62
CA ALA A 66 -10.55 3.71 6.73
C ALA A 66 -11.86 4.50 6.68
N GLN A 67 -12.92 3.89 6.16
CA GLN A 67 -14.19 4.59 5.91
C GLN A 67 -15.02 4.82 7.17
N ASN A 68 -15.00 3.86 8.10
CA ASN A 68 -15.69 4.03 9.36
C ASN A 68 -14.74 4.64 10.40
N LEU A 69 -14.95 5.93 10.68
CA LEU A 69 -14.10 6.72 11.58
C LEU A 69 -14.21 6.30 13.06
N ARG A 70 -15.24 5.55 13.47
CA ARG A 70 -15.31 5.00 14.83
C ARG A 70 -14.11 4.06 15.13
N TYR A 71 -13.50 3.51 14.08
CA TYR A 71 -12.40 2.56 14.17
C TYR A 71 -11.00 3.21 14.07
N VAL A 72 -10.89 4.52 13.81
CA VAL A 72 -9.57 5.22 13.74
C VAL A 72 -9.23 6.03 14.98
N VAL A 73 -10.12 6.08 15.97
CA VAL A 73 -9.89 6.80 17.22
C VAL A 73 -8.67 6.26 18.00
N PRO A 74 -8.04 7.05 18.89
CA PRO A 74 -6.83 6.63 19.61
C PRO A 74 -7.02 5.39 20.50
N SER A 75 -8.22 5.18 21.06
CA SER A 75 -8.52 4.02 21.92
C SER A 75 -8.58 2.69 21.17
N MET A 76 -8.67 2.71 19.84
CA MET A 76 -8.80 1.49 19.05
C MET A 76 -7.44 0.86 18.77
N PRO A 77 -7.29 -0.47 18.91
CA PRO A 77 -6.02 -1.16 18.68
C PRO A 77 -5.45 -0.86 17.29
N LYS A 78 -4.13 -0.61 17.25
CA LYS A 78 -3.40 -0.31 16.02
C LYS A 78 -2.55 -1.51 15.62
N PRO A 79 -2.33 -1.75 14.32
CA PRO A 79 -1.45 -2.82 13.89
C PRO A 79 0.01 -2.53 14.29
N GLU A 80 0.80 -3.58 14.47
CA GLU A 80 2.25 -3.48 14.70
C GLU A 80 2.93 -2.71 13.57
N PHE A 81 2.49 -2.94 12.34
CA PHE A 81 2.87 -2.21 11.14
C PHE A 81 1.89 -2.50 10.00
N ILE A 82 1.95 -1.67 8.97
CA ILE A 82 1.25 -1.81 7.70
C ILE A 82 2.27 -2.21 6.64
N PHE A 83 1.94 -3.25 5.86
CA PHE A 83 2.72 -3.71 4.72
C PHE A 83 1.92 -3.47 3.43
N THR A 84 2.51 -2.76 2.45
CA THR A 84 1.85 -2.38 1.18
C THR A 84 2.51 -3.06 -0.03
N PRO A 85 2.20 -4.33 -0.32
CA PRO A 85 2.85 -5.08 -1.40
C PRO A 85 2.67 -4.42 -2.77
N THR A 86 3.70 -4.47 -3.60
CA THR A 86 3.69 -3.97 -4.99
C THR A 86 3.54 -5.07 -6.03
N HIS A 87 3.72 -6.33 -5.64
CA HIS A 87 3.53 -7.51 -6.48
C HIS A 87 2.75 -8.60 -5.75
N ASP A 88 2.00 -9.41 -6.51
CA ASP A 88 1.15 -10.47 -5.97
C ASP A 88 1.97 -11.53 -5.20
N SER A 89 3.22 -11.79 -5.62
CA SER A 89 4.14 -12.69 -4.92
C SER A 89 4.44 -12.24 -3.49
N GLN A 90 4.52 -10.92 -3.24
CA GLN A 90 4.75 -10.39 -1.90
C GLN A 90 3.56 -10.64 -0.97
N VAL A 91 2.34 -10.77 -1.49
CA VAL A 91 1.17 -11.17 -0.70
C VAL A 91 1.33 -12.61 -0.22
N GLN A 92 1.75 -13.50 -1.11
CA GLN A 92 2.00 -14.91 -0.75
C GLN A 92 3.07 -15.00 0.35
N THR A 93 4.17 -14.27 0.19
CA THR A 93 5.24 -14.25 1.19
C THR A 93 4.78 -13.64 2.51
N ALA A 94 3.95 -12.59 2.49
CA ALA A 94 3.38 -12.02 3.71
C ALA A 94 2.54 -13.02 4.49
N VAL A 95 1.77 -13.88 3.81
CA VAL A 95 1.00 -14.97 4.43
C VAL A 95 1.93 -15.99 5.10
N ILE A 96 2.96 -16.44 4.38
CA ILE A 96 3.95 -17.40 4.89
C ILE A 96 4.64 -16.84 6.14
N CYS A 97 5.17 -15.62 6.06
CA CYS A 97 5.90 -14.99 7.15
C CYS A 97 5.02 -14.69 8.36
N SER A 98 3.78 -14.28 8.15
CA SER A 98 2.83 -14.07 9.26
C SER A 98 2.56 -15.38 9.99
N LYS A 99 2.36 -16.48 9.26
CA LYS A 99 2.17 -17.81 9.84
C LYS A 99 3.40 -18.27 10.62
N GLN A 100 4.61 -18.13 10.05
CA GLN A 100 5.86 -18.54 10.71
C GLN A 100 6.14 -17.73 11.99
N LEU A 101 5.76 -16.45 12.01
CA LEU A 101 6.03 -15.54 13.13
C LEU A 101 4.88 -15.45 14.14
N GLY A 102 3.78 -16.18 13.93
CA GLY A 102 2.58 -16.14 14.77
C GLY A 102 1.96 -14.75 14.82
N ILE A 103 1.89 -14.05 13.68
CA ILE A 103 1.31 -12.72 13.56
C ILE A 103 -0.03 -12.83 12.84
N HIS A 104 -1.07 -12.21 13.39
CA HIS A 104 -2.38 -12.19 12.74
C HIS A 104 -2.43 -11.20 11.58
N LEU A 105 -3.11 -11.59 10.50
CA LEU A 105 -3.22 -10.80 9.28
C LEU A 105 -4.62 -10.18 9.17
N ARG A 106 -4.66 -8.87 8.97
CA ARG A 106 -5.83 -8.17 8.44
C ARG A 106 -5.51 -7.72 7.03
N VAL A 107 -6.38 -8.06 6.08
CA VAL A 107 -6.20 -7.68 4.67
C VAL A 107 -7.13 -6.51 4.37
N ARG A 108 -6.56 -5.44 3.80
CA ARG A 108 -7.32 -4.25 3.41
C ARG A 108 -7.18 -3.98 1.92
N SER A 109 -8.32 -3.92 1.23
CA SER A 109 -8.42 -3.39 -0.13
C SER A 109 -8.91 -1.93 -0.08
N GLY A 110 -10.22 -1.70 -0.20
CA GLY A 110 -10.80 -0.35 -0.16
C GLY A 110 -11.16 0.20 1.23
N GLY A 111 -11.09 -0.62 2.29
CA GLY A 111 -11.35 -0.19 3.67
C GLY A 111 -12.79 0.20 4.00
N HIS A 112 -13.77 -0.24 3.19
CA HIS A 112 -15.21 -0.06 3.38
C HIS A 112 -15.84 -1.06 4.39
N ASP A 113 -15.04 -1.68 5.25
CA ASP A 113 -15.56 -2.59 6.26
C ASP A 113 -16.33 -1.80 7.33
N TYR A 114 -17.63 -2.08 7.48
CA TYR A 114 -18.49 -1.36 8.42
C TYR A 114 -18.07 -1.54 9.87
N GLU A 115 -17.39 -2.63 10.20
CA GLU A 115 -16.90 -2.91 11.55
C GLU A 115 -15.37 -2.75 11.66
N GLY A 116 -14.75 -2.09 10.68
CA GLY A 116 -13.32 -1.80 10.65
C GLY A 116 -12.41 -3.04 10.69
N VAL A 117 -12.94 -4.23 10.42
CA VAL A 117 -12.28 -5.54 10.59
C VAL A 117 -11.04 -5.67 9.70
N SER A 118 -10.98 -4.91 8.61
CA SER A 118 -9.83 -4.89 7.69
C SER A 118 -8.63 -4.07 8.21
N TYR A 119 -8.80 -3.24 9.24
CA TYR A 119 -7.72 -2.38 9.77
C TYR A 119 -7.66 -2.27 11.30
N VAL A 120 -8.56 -2.94 12.03
CA VAL A 120 -8.56 -3.05 13.50
C VAL A 120 -8.79 -4.50 13.91
N SER A 121 -8.13 -4.92 14.99
CA SER A 121 -8.37 -6.21 15.65
C SER A 121 -8.45 -6.00 17.17
N GLN A 122 -9.59 -6.35 17.78
CA GLN A 122 -9.76 -6.31 19.24
C GLN A 122 -9.49 -7.65 19.93
N ILE A 123 -9.47 -8.74 19.16
CA ILE A 123 -9.39 -10.11 19.69
C ILE A 123 -8.00 -10.69 19.44
N GLU A 124 -7.46 -10.48 18.24
CA GLU A 124 -6.20 -11.08 17.82
C GLU A 124 -5.07 -10.07 17.90
N THR A 125 -4.06 -10.35 18.74
CA THR A 125 -2.84 -9.56 18.89
C THR A 125 -1.61 -10.49 19.04
N PRO A 126 -0.44 -10.13 18.49
CA PRO A 126 -0.20 -9.00 17.59
C PRO A 126 -0.81 -9.22 16.20
N PHE A 127 -1.21 -8.14 15.54
CA PHE A 127 -1.71 -8.18 14.16
C PHE A 127 -1.04 -7.12 13.28
N ILE A 128 -1.03 -7.37 11.98
CA ILE A 128 -0.55 -6.45 10.95
C ILE A 128 -1.65 -6.22 9.91
N VAL A 129 -1.54 -5.12 9.18
CA VAL A 129 -2.40 -4.85 8.02
C VAL A 129 -1.61 -5.06 6.74
N VAL A 130 -2.09 -5.94 5.86
CA VAL A 130 -1.61 -6.03 4.48
C VAL A 130 -2.55 -5.20 3.61
N ASP A 131 -2.04 -4.07 3.14
CA ASP A 131 -2.81 -3.08 2.39
C ASP A 131 -2.53 -3.21 0.88
N LEU A 132 -3.54 -3.64 0.15
CA LEU A 132 -3.47 -3.97 -1.26
C LEU A 132 -3.63 -2.75 -2.18
N ALA A 133 -3.66 -1.52 -1.65
CA ALA A 133 -3.90 -0.30 -2.44
C ALA A 133 -2.94 -0.10 -3.63
N LYS A 134 -1.75 -0.71 -3.62
CA LYS A 134 -0.80 -0.68 -4.75
C LYS A 134 -1.09 -1.74 -5.82
N LEU A 135 -1.78 -2.82 -5.48
CA LEU A 135 -2.24 -3.86 -6.40
C LEU A 135 -3.60 -3.46 -6.98
N ARG A 136 -3.58 -2.48 -7.88
CA ARG A 136 -4.79 -1.83 -8.42
C ARG A 136 -4.85 -1.82 -9.94
N SER A 137 -4.15 -2.71 -10.63
CA SER A 137 -4.21 -2.80 -12.08
C SER A 137 -5.60 -3.24 -12.54
N VAL A 138 -5.99 -2.74 -13.71
CA VAL A 138 -7.25 -3.08 -14.38
C VAL A 138 -6.92 -3.33 -15.84
N ASN A 139 -7.20 -4.54 -16.31
CA ASN A 139 -7.06 -4.92 -17.71
C ASN A 139 -8.41 -5.37 -18.25
N VAL A 140 -8.95 -4.62 -19.21
CA VAL A 140 -10.24 -4.91 -19.84
C VAL A 140 -9.99 -5.40 -21.26
N ASP A 141 -10.54 -6.58 -21.56
CA ASP A 141 -10.60 -7.15 -22.89
C ASP A 141 -12.05 -7.10 -23.39
N ILE A 142 -12.33 -6.14 -24.28
CA ILE A 142 -13.67 -5.95 -24.85
C ILE A 142 -14.01 -7.07 -25.83
N GLN A 143 -13.02 -7.65 -26.52
CA GLN A 143 -13.25 -8.71 -27.51
C GLN A 143 -13.63 -10.02 -26.80
N ALA A 144 -12.94 -10.33 -25.71
CA ALA A 144 -13.25 -11.47 -24.86
C ALA A 144 -14.39 -11.20 -23.86
N ASN A 145 -14.97 -10.00 -23.85
CA ASN A 145 -15.99 -9.55 -22.89
C ASN A 145 -15.61 -9.87 -21.42
N SER A 146 -14.36 -9.62 -21.05
CA SER A 146 -13.83 -9.95 -19.73
C SER A 146 -12.89 -8.88 -19.19
N ALA A 147 -12.64 -8.90 -17.88
CA ALA A 147 -11.70 -8.00 -17.25
C ALA A 147 -10.97 -8.68 -16.08
N TRP A 148 -9.68 -8.40 -15.97
CA TRP A 148 -8.86 -8.73 -14.82
C TRP A 148 -8.66 -7.48 -13.96
N ILE A 149 -9.05 -7.57 -12.69
CA ILE A 149 -9.09 -6.45 -11.75
C ILE A 149 -8.35 -6.89 -10.49
N GLN A 150 -7.25 -6.23 -10.14
CA GLN A 150 -6.57 -6.52 -8.89
C GLN A 150 -7.37 -5.99 -7.68
N ALA A 151 -7.22 -6.68 -6.54
CA ALA A 151 -8.05 -6.47 -5.35
C ALA A 151 -8.04 -5.02 -4.80
N GLY A 152 -6.94 -4.29 -4.96
CA GLY A 152 -6.84 -2.89 -4.52
C GLY A 152 -7.48 -1.88 -5.47
N ALA A 153 -8.00 -2.29 -6.63
CA ALA A 153 -8.71 -1.39 -7.54
C ALA A 153 -10.11 -1.06 -6.99
N THR A 154 -10.47 0.22 -7.01
CA THR A 154 -11.82 0.65 -6.67
C THR A 154 -12.78 0.41 -7.84
N VAL A 155 -14.07 0.27 -7.54
CA VAL A 155 -15.13 0.17 -8.56
C VAL A 155 -15.05 1.33 -9.54
N VAL A 156 -14.83 2.55 -9.04
CA VAL A 156 -14.68 3.77 -9.87
C VAL A 156 -13.52 3.63 -10.86
N LYS A 157 -12.37 3.10 -10.42
CA LYS A 157 -11.23 2.87 -11.31
C LYS A 157 -11.59 1.88 -12.42
N PHE A 158 -12.25 0.78 -12.07
CA PHE A 158 -12.68 -0.23 -13.03
C PHE A 158 -13.65 0.34 -14.06
N THR A 159 -14.72 1.03 -13.63
CA THR A 159 -15.72 1.59 -14.54
C THR A 159 -15.12 2.63 -15.47
N THR A 160 -14.17 3.44 -14.99
CA THR A 160 -13.45 4.43 -15.80
C THR A 160 -12.65 3.74 -16.91
N GLU A 161 -11.91 2.67 -16.60
CA GLU A 161 -11.13 1.94 -17.61
C GLU A 161 -12.01 1.21 -18.62
N LEU A 162 -13.12 0.62 -18.17
CA LEU A 162 -14.11 -0.01 -19.04
C LEU A 162 -14.68 0.99 -20.06
N GLN A 163 -15.13 2.16 -19.58
CA GLN A 163 -15.66 3.22 -20.45
C GLN A 163 -14.62 3.70 -21.46
N ARG A 164 -13.36 3.89 -21.02
CA ARG A 164 -12.26 4.30 -21.90
C ARG A 164 -12.00 3.27 -23.00
N LYS A 165 -11.92 1.99 -22.65
CA LYS A 165 -11.68 0.89 -23.60
C LYS A 165 -12.85 0.73 -24.59
N ALA A 166 -14.09 0.83 -24.12
CA ALA A 166 -15.28 0.79 -24.96
C ALA A 166 -15.29 1.94 -25.99
N LYS A 167 -14.94 3.17 -25.56
CA LYS A 167 -14.84 4.32 -26.46
C LYS A 167 -13.76 4.14 -27.54
N LEU A 168 -12.59 3.64 -27.17
CA LEU A 168 -11.50 3.37 -28.12
C LEU A 168 -11.92 2.35 -29.18
N MET A 169 -12.59 1.26 -28.78
CA MET A 169 -13.11 0.27 -29.73
C MET A 169 -14.16 0.87 -30.68
N ALA A 170 -15.10 1.67 -30.15
CA ALA A 170 -16.11 2.34 -30.96
C ALA A 170 -15.52 3.36 -31.96
N SER A 171 -14.33 3.89 -31.68
CA SER A 171 -13.62 4.85 -32.55
C SER A 171 -12.76 4.22 -33.65
N GLN A 172 -12.63 2.88 -33.69
CA GLN A 172 -11.86 2.21 -34.73
C GLN A 172 -12.49 2.39 -36.11
N PRO A 173 -11.69 2.64 -37.18
CA PRO A 173 -12.20 2.95 -38.52
C PRO A 173 -13.07 1.84 -39.11
N VAL A 174 -12.84 0.57 -38.74
CA VAL A 174 -13.67 -0.58 -39.13
C VAL A 174 -15.13 -0.41 -38.65
N PHE A 175 -15.34 0.13 -37.46
CA PHE A 175 -16.69 0.45 -36.94
C PHE A 175 -17.21 1.81 -37.41
N ALA A 176 -16.32 2.76 -37.76
CA ALA A 176 -16.71 4.03 -38.36
C ALA A 176 -17.26 3.89 -39.79
N GLN A 177 -16.85 2.86 -40.52
CA GLN A 177 -17.33 2.55 -41.87
C GLN A 177 -18.77 2.05 -41.87
N PHE A 178 -19.19 1.33 -40.83
CA PHE A 178 -20.59 0.92 -40.61
C PHE A 178 -21.52 2.11 -40.29
N ARG A 179 -21.01 3.16 -39.63
CA ARG A 179 -21.79 4.39 -39.36
C ARG A 179 -21.95 5.32 -40.56
N ARG A 180 -21.21 5.12 -41.66
CA ARG A 180 -21.29 5.94 -42.88
C ARG A 180 -22.18 5.36 -43.97
N GLY A 181 -22.99 4.34 -43.68
CA GLY A 181 -24.06 3.91 -44.58
C GLY A 181 -23.61 3.57 -46.00
N ARG A 182 -22.42 2.98 -46.18
CA ARG A 182 -22.06 2.38 -47.46
C ARG A 182 -22.62 0.95 -47.48
N ALA A 183 -23.93 0.87 -47.72
CA ALA A 183 -24.55 -0.33 -48.25
C ALA A 183 -23.88 -0.65 -49.59
N ILE A 184 -23.63 -1.94 -49.81
CA ILE A 184 -23.32 -2.49 -51.14
C ILE A 184 -24.63 -2.45 -51.95
#